data_AF-A0A2N9MWI7-F1
#
_entry.id   AF-A0A2N9MWI7-F1
#
_cell.length_a   1.000
_cell.length_b   1.000
_cell.length_c   1.000
_cell.angle_alpha   90.00
_cell.angle_beta   90.00
_cell.angle_gamma   90.00
#
_symmetry.space_group_name_H-M   'P 1'
#
loop_
_entity.id
_entity.type
_entity.pdbx_description
1 polymer ?
#
loop_
_entity_poly.entity_id
_entity_poly.type
_entity_poly.pdbx_seq_one_letter_code
_entity_poly.pdbx_strand_id
1 'polypeptide(L)' 'MNLPPQALRDILNRIASRVVSPEAPVAAITSTGARYFLRQITESSIPNLFFLAHNEVPPGLRIQTLGNIQ' A
#
# COMPACT_ATOMS: atom_id res chain seq x y z
N MET A 1 -12.91 8.42 5.98
CA MET A 1 -12.27 7.74 7.13
C MET A 1 -11.75 8.81 8.07
N ASN A 2 -12.15 8.83 9.34
CA ASN A 2 -11.64 9.80 10.32
C ASN A 2 -10.76 9.06 11.33
N LEU A 3 -9.49 8.87 10.99
CA LEU A 3 -8.49 8.27 11.88
C LEU A 3 -7.85 9.36 12.75
N PRO A 4 -7.51 9.05 14.02
CA PRO A 4 -6.63 9.91 14.79
C PRO A 4 -5.29 10.13 14.06
N PRO A 5 -4.69 11.33 14.12
CA PRO A 5 -3.42 11.61 13.47
C PRO A 5 -2.31 10.61 13.82
N GLN A 6 -2.31 10.09 15.05
CA GLN A 6 -1.34 9.09 15.49
C GLN A 6 -1.49 7.76 14.72
N ALA A 7 -2.71 7.28 14.54
CA ALA A 7 -2.97 6.04 13.80
C ALA A 7 -2.52 6.16 12.33
N LEU A 8 -2.70 7.33 11.70
CA LEU A 8 -2.20 7.58 10.35
C LEU A 8 -0.66 7.48 10.27
N ARG A 9 0.04 8.07 11.25
CA ARG A 9 1.50 7.99 11.34
C ARG A 9 1.99 6.56 11.55
N ASP A 10 1.31 5.81 12.41
CA ASP A 10 1.67 4.41 12.69
C ASP A 10 1.51 3.53 11.43
N ILE A 11 0.43 3.72 10.67
CA ILE A 11 0.24 3.05 9.37
C ILE A 11 1.36 3.42 8.40
N LEU A 12 1.65 4.72 8.25
CA LEU A 12 2.69 5.19 7.34
C LEU A 12 4.06 4.61 7.70
N ASN A 13 4.43 4.60 8.98
CA ASN A 13 5.70 4.05 9.46
C ASN A 13 5.82 2.55 9.19
N ARG A 14 4.74 1.78 9.38
CA ARG A 14 4.72 0.34 9.06
C ARG A 14 4.97 0.11 7.57
N ILE A 15 4.32 0.88 6.70
CA ILE A 15 4.49 0.77 5.25
C ILE A 15 5.92 1.15 4.86
N ALA A 16 6.43 2.28 5.34
CA ALA A 16 7.78 2.77 5.04
C ALA A 16 8.88 1.79 5.49
N SER A 17 8.66 1.06 6.59
CA SER A 17 9.61 0.04 7.07
C SER A 17 9.74 -1.17 6.14
N ARG A 18 8.73 -1.44 5.31
CA ARG A 18 8.70 -2.57 4.37
C ARG A 18 9.01 -2.17 2.94
N VAL A 19 8.57 -0.98 2.54
CA VAL A 19 8.78 -0.42 1.20
C VAL A 19 9.94 0.58 1.29
N VAL A 20 11.16 0.05 1.46
CA VAL A 20 12.36 0.87 1.63
C VAL A 20 12.76 1.47 0.29
N SER A 21 12.57 2.79 0.15
CA SER A 21 13.03 3.65 -0.97
C SER A 21 13.14 2.93 -2.32
N PRO A 22 12.01 2.46 -2.87
CA PRO A 22 12.07 1.62 -4.05
C PRO A 22 12.49 2.45 -5.27
N GLU A 23 13.61 2.04 -5.89
CA GLU A 23 14.10 2.64 -7.15
C GLU A 23 13.15 2.36 -8.33
N ALA A 24 12.37 1.27 -8.23
CA ALA A 24 11.36 0.88 -9.20
C ALA A 24 9.94 0.97 -8.60
N PRO A 25 8.87 1.14 -9.40
CA PRO A 25 7.50 1.09 -8.92
C PRO A 25 7.19 -0.20 -8.15
N VAL A 26 6.59 -0.06 -6.97
CA VAL A 26 6.13 -1.19 -6.13
C VAL A 26 4.61 -1.22 -6.12
N ALA A 27 4.02 -2.40 -6.31
CA ALA A 27 2.59 -2.61 -6.18
C ALA A 27 2.27 -3.35 -4.86
N ALA A 28 1.40 -2.76 -4.05
CA ALA A 28 0.80 -3.39 -2.88
C ALA A 28 -0.64 -3.79 -3.17
N ILE A 29 -0.95 -5.07 -2.98
CA ILE A 29 -2.33 -5.59 -3.10
C ILE A 29 -3.03 -5.42 -1.77
N THR A 30 -4.23 -4.84 -1.79
CA THR A 30 -5.04 -4.57 -0.61
C THR A 30 -6.51 -4.92 -0.85
N SER A 31 -7.32 -4.83 0.21
CA SER A 31 -8.77 -4.95 0.09
C SER A 31 -9.36 -3.77 -0.69
N THR A 32 -10.46 -4.00 -1.41
CA THR A 32 -11.10 -2.97 -2.23
C THR A 32 -11.48 -1.72 -1.43
N GLY A 33 -11.95 -1.87 -0.19
CA GLY A 33 -12.34 -0.75 0.66
C GLY A 33 -11.16 0.09 1.18
N ALA A 34 -9.95 -0.48 1.26
CA ALA A 34 -8.79 0.21 1.82
C ALA A 34 -7.92 0.91 0.77
N ARG A 35 -8.02 0.51 -0.51
CA ARG A 35 -7.14 0.98 -1.61
C ARG A 35 -7.00 2.49 -1.68
N TYR A 36 -8.12 3.22 -1.71
CA TYR A 36 -8.11 4.68 -1.84
C TYR A 36 -7.45 5.35 -0.63
N PHE A 37 -7.79 4.90 0.59
CA PHE A 37 -7.27 5.50 1.81
C PHE A 37 -5.78 5.23 2.01
N LEU A 38 -5.32 4.02 1.71
CA LEU A 38 -3.90 3.68 1.79
C LEU A 38 -3.07 4.51 0.82
N ARG A 39 -3.53 4.68 -0.43
CA ARG A 39 -2.91 5.61 -1.39
C ARG A 39 -2.85 7.01 -0.79
N GLN A 40 -3.97 7.54 -0.31
CA GLN A 40 -4.04 8.90 0.24
C GLN A 40 -3.06 9.11 1.41
N ILE A 41 -2.86 8.10 2.25
CA ILE A 41 -1.92 8.16 3.39
C ILE A 41 -0.47 8.21 2.91
N THR A 42 -0.11 7.49 1.85
CA THR A 42 1.29 7.30 1.45
C THR A 42 1.73 8.18 0.28
N GLU A 43 0.81 8.76 -0.50
CA GLU A 43 1.10 9.43 -1.77
C GLU A 43 2.16 10.55 -1.63
N SER A 44 2.17 11.29 -0.52
CA SER A 44 3.16 12.36 -0.28
C SER A 44 4.53 11.84 0.18
N SER A 45 4.60 10.64 0.74
CA SER A 45 5.80 10.12 1.42
C SER A 45 6.51 9.02 0.63
N ILE A 46 5.76 8.23 -0.15
CA ILE A 46 6.27 7.09 -0.91
C ILE A 46 5.64 7.12 -2.32
N PRO A 47 6.09 8.03 -3.21
CA PRO A 47 5.43 8.27 -4.50
C PRO A 47 5.49 7.07 -5.46
N ASN A 48 6.46 6.17 -5.30
CA ASN A 48 6.62 4.97 -6.13
C ASN A 48 5.81 3.75 -5.63
N LEU A 49 4.98 3.92 -4.59
CA LEU A 49 4.11 2.87 -4.07
C LEU A 49 2.69 3.00 -4.62
N PHE A 50 2.27 1.99 -5.37
CA PHE A 50 0.96 1.89 -5.97
C PHE A 50 0.11 0.86 -5.25
N PHE A 51 -1.16 1.18 -4.99
CA PHE A 51 -2.11 0.24 -4.40
C PHE A 51 -3.03 -0.34 -5.46
N LEU A 52 -3.11 -1.66 -5.50
CA LEU A 52 -4.09 -2.41 -6.29
C LEU A 52 -5.11 -3.02 -5.34
N ALA A 53 -6.39 -2.84 -5.63
CA ALA A 53 -7.41 -3.63 -4.95
C ALA A 53 -7.39 -5.06 -5.49
N HIS A 54 -7.77 -6.03 -4.66
CA HIS A 54 -7.82 -7.43 -5.08
C HIS A 54 -8.67 -7.67 -6.35
N ASN A 55 -9.77 -6.93 -6.51
CA ASN A 55 -10.63 -7.00 -7.69
C ASN A 55 -10.08 -6.31 -8.95
N GLU A 56 -8.95 -5.60 -8.85
CA GLU A 56 -8.25 -5.03 -10.01
C GLU A 56 -7.24 -6.01 -10.63
N VAL A 57 -7.02 -7.16 -9.98
CA VAL A 57 -6.12 -8.19 -10.48
C VAL A 57 -6.91 -9.16 -11.38
N PRO A 58 -6.52 -9.33 -12.66
CA PRO A 58 -7.20 -10.24 -13.56
C PRO A 58 -7.18 -11.70 -13.05
N PRO A 59 -8.27 -12.45 -13.26
CA PRO A 59 -8.30 -13.86 -12.91
C PRO A 59 -7.26 -14.63 -13.74
N GLY A 60 -6.58 -15.60 -13.12
CA GLY A 60 -5.57 -16.43 -13.77
C GLY A 60 -4.17 -15.80 -13.85
N LEU A 61 -3.99 -14.55 -13.42
CA LEU A 61 -2.67 -13.96 -13.29
C LEU A 61 -1.89 -14.63 -12.14
N ARG A 62 -0.66 -15.08 -12.40
CA ARG A 62 0.24 -15.56 -11.34
C ARG A 62 0.82 -14.38 -10.58
N ILE A 63 0.65 -14.38 -9.26
CA ILE A 63 1.15 -13.34 -8.37
C ILE A 63 2.33 -13.92 -7.57
N GLN A 64 3.48 -13.25 -7.61
CA GLN A 64 4.59 -13.54 -6.72
C GLN A 64 4.62 -12.49 -5.60
N THR A 65 4.37 -12.91 -4.37
CA THR A 65 4.41 -12.04 -3.21
C THR A 65 5.84 -11.83 -2.74
N LEU A 66 6.28 -10.56 -2.66
CA LEU A 66 7.61 -10.19 -2.17
C LEU A 66 7.66 -9.96 -0.63
N GLY A 67 6.50 -9.83 0.01
CA GLY A 67 6.38 -9.64 1.45
C GLY A 67 4.97 -9.26 1.88
N ASN A 68 4.76 -9.09 3.19
CA ASN A 68 3.52 -8.57 3.78
C ASN A 68 3.79 -7.32 4.64
N ILE A 69 2.75 -6.50 4.84
CA ILE A 69 2.76 -5.36 5.76
C ILE A 69 1.80 -5.75 6.91
N GLN A 70 2.31 -5.84 8.14
CA GLN A 70 1.55 -6.22 9.34
C GLN A 70 1.31 -5.03 10.26
#